data_AF-A0A367XXR0-F1
#
_entry.id   AF-A0A367XXR0-F1
#
_cell.length_a   1.000
_cell.length_b   1.000
_cell.length_c   1.000
_cell.angle_alpha   90.00
_cell.angle_beta   90.00
_cell.angle_gamma   90.00
#
_symmetry.space_group_name_H-M   'P 1'
#
loop_
_entity.id
_entity.type
_entity.pdbx_description
1 polymer ?
#
loop_
_entity_poly.entity_id
_entity_poly.type
_entity_poly.pdbx_seq_one_letter_code
_entity_poly.pdbx_strand_id
1 'polypeptide(L)'
;MTIERDKARLWMLGGVAAAIVILALGWLLVASPVLAAIADTSAEIADVEAQNDTVATRNAVLVEAEADRARHESANAAALTRIPNLPQTAEFGDLLESYADQQSVSLTRYSTGAPEEIEADGRTTYRLPVSFTVRGGIDRVQNFLDQLQRTEARAMVVTGAEVLPLDGQQDGNLEGDVVASITGAIWVTPDA
;
A
#
# COMPACT_ATOMS: atom_id res chain seq x y z
N MET A 1 -64.23 -62.62 40.87
CA MET A 1 -62.92 -62.60 41.55
C MET A 1 -61.84 -61.94 40.65
N THR A 2 -62.16 -60.77 40.06
CA THR A 2 -61.30 -60.09 39.05
C THR A 2 -60.91 -58.67 39.46
N ILE A 3 -61.71 -58.01 40.31
CA ILE A 3 -61.52 -56.60 40.72
C ILE A 3 -60.24 -56.40 41.57
N GLU A 4 -59.80 -57.40 42.34
CA GLU A 4 -58.57 -57.30 43.14
C GLU A 4 -57.29 -57.34 42.30
N ARG A 5 -57.28 -58.10 41.18
CA ARG A 5 -56.12 -58.16 40.26
C ARG A 5 -55.91 -56.83 39.53
N ASP A 6 -56.98 -56.12 39.18
CA ASP A 6 -56.87 -54.85 38.48
C ASP A 6 -56.38 -53.73 39.39
N LYS A 7 -56.77 -53.73 40.67
CA LYS A 7 -56.24 -52.80 41.66
C LYS A 7 -54.74 -53.03 41.95
N ALA A 8 -54.32 -54.30 42.04
CA ALA A 8 -52.90 -54.66 42.18
C ALA A 8 -52.06 -54.28 40.94
N ARG A 9 -52.60 -54.47 39.73
CA ARG A 9 -51.96 -54.05 38.48
C ARG A 9 -51.85 -52.53 38.37
N LEU A 10 -52.87 -51.78 38.79
CA LEU A 10 -52.86 -50.32 38.80
C LEU A 10 -51.77 -49.77 39.74
N TRP A 11 -51.59 -50.39 40.91
CA TRP A 11 -50.55 -50.01 41.86
C TRP A 11 -49.14 -50.36 41.37
N MET A 12 -48.96 -51.52 40.73
CA MET A 12 -47.69 -51.87 40.07
C MET A 12 -47.37 -50.94 38.90
N LEU A 13 -48.38 -50.53 38.11
CA LEU A 13 -48.19 -49.56 37.02
C LEU A 13 -47.76 -48.19 37.57
N GLY A 14 -48.35 -47.76 38.69
CA GLY A 14 -47.97 -46.54 39.39
C GLY A 14 -46.54 -46.60 39.97
N GLY A 15 -46.14 -47.73 40.56
CA GLY A 15 -44.79 -47.93 41.07
C GLY A 15 -43.71 -47.92 39.98
N VAL A 16 -43.98 -48.58 38.84
CA VAL A 16 -43.06 -48.56 37.68
C VAL A 16 -42.97 -47.17 37.08
N ALA A 17 -44.09 -46.44 36.95
CA ALA A 17 -44.08 -45.05 36.49
C ALA A 17 -43.26 -44.15 37.44
N ALA A 18 -43.41 -44.31 38.75
CA ALA A 18 -42.64 -43.56 39.73
C ALA A 18 -41.13 -43.88 39.66
N ALA A 19 -40.76 -45.15 39.46
CA ALA A 19 -39.37 -45.55 39.29
C ALA A 19 -38.71 -44.95 38.03
N ILE A 20 -39.45 -44.91 36.92
CA ILE A 20 -38.99 -44.25 35.68
C ILE A 20 -38.79 -42.74 35.92
N VAL A 21 -39.70 -42.09 36.63
CA VAL A 21 -39.58 -40.66 36.97
C VAL A 21 -38.35 -40.39 37.82
N ILE A 22 -38.06 -41.22 38.84
CA ILE A 22 -36.87 -41.06 39.69
C ILE A 22 -35.58 -41.26 38.87
N LEU A 23 -35.55 -42.24 37.97
CA LEU A 23 -34.42 -42.44 37.05
C LEU A 23 -34.23 -41.26 36.10
N ALA A 24 -35.31 -40.74 35.53
CA ALA A 24 -35.27 -39.57 34.65
C ALA A 24 -34.79 -38.32 35.40
N LEU A 25 -35.26 -38.12 36.64
CA LEU A 25 -34.80 -37.02 37.49
C LEU A 25 -33.33 -37.17 37.84
N GLY A 26 -32.87 -38.37 38.22
CA GLY A 26 -31.46 -38.63 38.51
C GLY A 26 -30.55 -38.40 37.30
N TRP A 27 -30.99 -38.83 36.11
CA TRP A 27 -30.30 -38.56 34.85
C TRP A 27 -30.24 -37.06 34.54
N LEU A 28 -31.37 -36.36 34.67
CA LEU A 28 -31.46 -34.93 34.40
C LEU A 28 -30.59 -34.12 35.38
N LEU A 29 -30.60 -34.47 36.66
CA LEU A 29 -29.85 -33.76 37.70
C LEU A 29 -28.33 -34.02 37.65
N VAL A 30 -27.88 -35.17 37.17
CA VAL A 30 -26.46 -35.57 37.26
C VAL A 30 -25.79 -35.77 35.90
N ALA A 31 -26.37 -36.54 34.99
CA ALA A 31 -25.74 -36.84 33.70
C ALA A 31 -25.85 -35.67 32.72
N SER A 32 -27.00 -34.98 32.69
CA SER A 32 -27.21 -33.85 31.79
C SER A 32 -26.24 -32.67 32.00
N PRO A 33 -25.96 -32.18 33.22
CA PRO A 33 -25.03 -31.06 33.41
C PRO A 33 -23.59 -31.43 33.04
N VAL A 34 -23.17 -32.68 33.23
CA VAL A 34 -21.82 -33.14 32.87
C VAL A 34 -21.65 -33.22 31.35
N LEU A 35 -22.65 -33.75 30.64
CA LEU A 35 -22.64 -33.79 29.18
C LEU A 35 -22.69 -32.38 28.57
N ALA A 36 -23.46 -31.47 29.18
CA ALA A 36 -23.50 -30.08 28.77
C ALA A 36 -22.14 -29.38 28.97
N ALA A 37 -21.46 -29.61 30.10
CA ALA A 37 -20.13 -29.07 30.36
C ALA A 37 -19.08 -29.56 29.34
N ILE A 38 -19.11 -30.84 28.95
CA ILE A 38 -18.21 -31.38 27.93
C ILE A 38 -18.47 -30.74 26.55
N ALA A 39 -19.74 -30.55 26.20
CA ALA A 39 -20.12 -29.90 24.95
C ALA A 39 -19.66 -28.43 24.92
N ASP A 40 -19.81 -27.71 26.03
CA ASP A 40 -19.38 -26.32 26.20
C ASP A 40 -17.85 -26.20 26.08
N THR A 41 -17.09 -27.06 26.79
CA THR A 41 -15.62 -27.11 26.66
C THR A 41 -15.18 -27.44 25.23
N SER A 42 -15.87 -28.34 24.53
CA SER A 42 -15.54 -28.67 23.14
C SER A 42 -15.80 -27.49 22.20
N ALA A 43 -16.87 -26.73 22.45
CA ALA A 43 -17.17 -25.51 21.71
C ALA A 43 -16.14 -24.41 21.99
N GLU A 44 -15.69 -24.27 23.24
CA GLU A 44 -14.64 -23.33 23.65
C GLU A 44 -13.29 -23.67 23.00
N ILE A 45 -12.91 -24.96 22.93
CA ILE A 45 -11.70 -25.39 22.22
C ILE A 45 -11.78 -25.01 20.73
N ALA A 46 -12.90 -25.29 20.07
CA ALA A 46 -13.08 -24.96 18.66
C ALA A 46 -13.02 -23.44 18.40
N ASP A 47 -13.58 -22.64 19.29
CA ASP A 47 -13.52 -21.18 19.21
C ASP A 47 -12.08 -20.66 19.42
N VAL A 48 -11.36 -21.20 20.40
CA VAL A 48 -9.95 -20.86 20.65
C VAL A 48 -9.06 -21.24 19.46
N GLU A 49 -9.28 -22.40 18.83
CA GLU A 49 -8.56 -22.79 17.61
C GLU A 49 -8.84 -21.82 16.45
N ALA A 50 -10.10 -21.43 16.23
CA ALA A 50 -10.46 -20.46 15.20
C ALA A 50 -9.87 -19.06 15.48
N GLN A 51 -9.80 -18.66 16.75
CA GLN A 51 -9.12 -17.42 17.16
C GLN A 51 -7.61 -17.49 16.91
N ASN A 52 -6.97 -18.62 17.24
CA ASN A 52 -5.54 -18.83 16.98
C ASN A 52 -5.21 -18.77 15.49
N ASP A 53 -6.02 -19.39 14.64
CA ASP A 53 -5.86 -19.33 13.17
C ASP A 53 -6.00 -17.92 12.63
N THR A 54 -6.96 -17.16 13.16
CA THR A 54 -7.16 -15.74 12.82
C THR A 54 -5.94 -14.90 13.22
N VAL A 55 -5.41 -15.12 14.43
CA VAL A 55 -4.22 -14.40 14.92
C VAL A 55 -2.98 -14.78 14.10
N ALA A 56 -2.79 -16.06 13.78
CA ALA A 56 -1.68 -16.52 12.95
C ALA A 56 -1.72 -15.88 11.55
N THR A 57 -2.90 -15.80 10.95
CA THR A 57 -3.10 -15.14 9.64
C THR A 57 -2.78 -13.66 9.72
N ARG A 58 -3.26 -12.95 10.76
CA ARG A 58 -2.97 -11.53 10.97
C ARG A 58 -1.49 -11.29 11.18
N ASN A 59 -0.80 -12.14 11.95
CA ASN A 59 0.63 -12.04 12.15
C ASN A 59 1.40 -12.23 10.84
N ALA A 60 0.99 -13.18 9.98
CA ALA A 60 1.62 -13.36 8.68
C ALA A 60 1.48 -12.11 7.78
N VAL A 61 0.27 -11.52 7.74
CA VAL A 61 0.02 -10.28 7.00
C VAL A 61 0.84 -9.11 7.56
N LEU A 62 0.96 -9.00 8.89
CA LEU A 62 1.75 -7.94 9.52
C LEU A 62 3.25 -8.08 9.25
N VAL A 63 3.78 -9.30 9.25
CA VAL A 63 5.19 -9.56 8.89
C VAL A 63 5.47 -9.18 7.45
N GLU A 64 4.56 -9.49 6.53
CA GLU A 64 4.69 -9.10 5.12
C GLU A 64 4.60 -7.58 4.95
N ALA A 65 3.67 -6.92 5.65
CA ALA A 65 3.56 -5.46 5.66
C ALA A 65 4.79 -4.77 6.29
N GLU A 66 5.42 -5.35 7.32
CA GLU A 66 6.69 -4.86 7.86
C GLU A 66 7.84 -5.01 6.87
N ALA A 67 7.91 -6.14 6.15
CA ALA A 67 8.93 -6.35 5.12
C ALA A 67 8.77 -5.34 3.97
N ASP A 68 7.53 -5.05 3.56
CA ASP A 68 7.24 -4.01 2.58
C ASP A 68 7.55 -2.61 3.10
N ARG A 69 7.24 -2.31 4.37
CA ARG A 69 7.63 -1.05 5.02
C ARG A 69 9.15 -0.87 5.01
N ALA A 70 9.91 -1.89 5.41
CA ALA A 70 11.38 -1.83 5.39
C ALA A 70 11.92 -1.65 3.97
N ARG A 71 11.29 -2.29 2.97
CA ARG A 71 11.62 -2.09 1.55
C ARG A 71 11.36 -0.64 1.13
N HIS A 72 10.21 -0.06 1.48
CA HIS A 72 9.89 1.34 1.19
C HIS A 72 10.79 2.32 1.94
N GLU A 73 11.15 2.06 3.20
CA GLU A 73 12.11 2.85 3.96
C GLU A 73 13.51 2.81 3.33
N SER A 74 13.96 1.64 2.86
CA SER A 74 15.23 1.51 2.15
C SER A 74 15.23 2.24 0.80
N ALA A 75 14.13 2.17 0.05
CA ALA A 75 13.95 2.89 -1.20
C ALA A 75 13.88 4.40 -0.98
N ASN A 76 13.23 4.85 0.10
CA ASN A 76 13.21 6.25 0.51
C ASN A 76 14.60 6.72 0.98
N ALA A 77 15.34 5.94 1.75
CA ALA A 77 16.70 6.28 2.17
C ALA A 77 17.64 6.41 0.95
N ALA A 78 17.54 5.48 0.00
CA ALA A 78 18.24 5.58 -1.28
C ALA A 78 17.81 6.81 -2.09
N ALA A 79 16.51 7.15 -2.09
CA ALA A 79 16.00 8.36 -2.73
C ALA A 79 16.50 9.65 -2.06
N LEU A 80 16.58 9.68 -0.72
CA LEU A 80 17.08 10.81 0.05
C LEU A 80 18.58 11.03 -0.17
N THR A 81 19.39 9.97 -0.34
CA THR A 81 20.81 10.12 -0.74
C THR A 81 20.99 10.71 -2.15
N ARG A 82 19.93 10.70 -2.97
CA ARG A 82 19.92 11.28 -4.33
C ARG A 82 19.39 12.72 -4.35
N ILE A 83 18.96 13.24 -3.20
CA ILE A 83 18.66 14.66 -3.02
C ILE A 83 19.98 15.35 -2.66
N PRO A 84 20.58 16.10 -3.59
CA PRO A 84 21.79 16.85 -3.30
C PRO A 84 21.50 17.92 -2.24
N ASN A 85 22.45 18.12 -1.33
CA ASN A 85 22.37 19.11 -0.25
C ASN A 85 22.53 20.56 -0.72
N LEU A 86 22.81 20.77 -2.00
CA LEU A 86 22.92 22.06 -2.65
C LEU A 86 22.09 22.10 -3.94
N PRO A 87 21.49 23.25 -4.29
CA PRO A 87 20.72 23.42 -5.53
C PRO A 87 21.46 23.00 -6.80
N GLN A 88 22.82 23.10 -6.81
CA GLN A 88 23.73 22.56 -7.84
C GLN A 88 23.19 22.74 -9.27
N THR A 89 22.65 23.93 -9.53
CA THR A 89 21.91 24.24 -10.75
C THR A 89 22.78 24.18 -12.00
N ALA A 90 24.05 24.56 -11.88
CA ALA A 90 25.03 24.45 -12.95
C ALA A 90 25.29 22.98 -13.34
N GLU A 91 25.55 22.10 -12.37
CA GLU A 91 25.79 20.66 -12.62
C GLU A 91 24.55 19.98 -13.20
N PHE A 92 23.35 20.42 -12.81
CA PHE A 92 22.11 19.92 -13.41
C PHE A 92 21.93 20.39 -14.86
N GLY A 93 22.32 21.63 -15.17
CA GLY A 93 22.39 22.11 -16.55
C GLY A 93 23.35 21.29 -17.41
N ASP A 94 24.55 21.02 -16.90
CA ASP A 94 25.55 20.20 -17.58
C ASP A 94 25.07 18.76 -17.81
N LEU A 95 24.35 18.19 -16.83
CA LEU A 95 23.72 16.88 -16.95
C LEU A 95 22.64 16.85 -18.05
N LEU A 96 21.77 17.86 -18.07
CA LEU A 96 20.74 18.00 -19.10
C LEU A 96 21.36 18.13 -20.49
N GLU A 97 22.43 18.90 -20.64
CA GLU A 97 23.15 19.07 -21.90
C GLU A 97 23.75 17.73 -22.36
N SER A 98 24.44 17.01 -21.47
CA SER A 98 25.00 15.69 -21.77
C SER A 98 23.94 14.67 -22.21
N TYR A 99 22.75 14.68 -21.61
CA TYR A 99 21.65 13.81 -22.04
C TYR A 99 21.02 14.25 -23.35
N ALA A 100 20.90 15.57 -23.56
CA ALA A 100 20.41 16.11 -24.83
C ALA A 100 21.35 15.67 -25.98
N ASP A 101 22.66 15.78 -25.78
CA ASP A 101 23.68 15.31 -26.73
C ASP A 101 23.57 13.82 -27.03
N GLN A 102 23.43 12.97 -26.00
CA GLN A 102 23.26 11.52 -26.18
C GLN A 102 22.04 11.15 -27.03
N GLN A 103 20.95 11.90 -26.87
CA GLN A 103 19.71 11.67 -27.61
C GLN A 103 19.62 12.47 -28.91
N SER A 104 20.69 13.21 -29.27
CA SER A 104 20.70 14.11 -30.43
C SER A 104 19.53 15.10 -30.42
N VAL A 105 19.22 15.63 -29.24
CA VAL A 105 18.21 16.66 -28.98
C VAL A 105 18.96 17.93 -28.58
N SER A 106 18.49 19.11 -28.99
CA SER A 106 19.12 20.38 -28.63
C SER A 106 18.44 21.03 -27.44
N LEU A 107 19.18 21.32 -26.38
CA LEU A 107 18.70 22.18 -25.30
C LEU A 107 18.77 23.64 -25.76
N THR A 108 17.63 24.32 -25.81
CA THR A 108 17.53 25.68 -26.34
C THR A 108 17.33 26.74 -25.26
N ARG A 109 16.75 26.34 -24.13
CA ARG A 109 16.53 27.21 -22.97
C ARG A 109 16.62 26.37 -21.71
N TYR A 110 17.26 26.92 -20.69
CA TYR A 110 17.29 26.40 -19.33
C TYR A 110 17.14 27.58 -18.37
N SER A 111 16.29 27.45 -17.37
CA SER A 111 16.05 28.48 -16.36
C SER A 111 15.67 27.84 -15.03
N THR A 112 16.24 28.40 -13.96
CA THR A 112 15.90 28.05 -12.58
C THR A 112 15.18 29.21 -11.93
N GLY A 113 14.08 28.90 -11.26
CA GLY A 113 13.35 29.85 -10.41
C GLY A 113 14.09 30.14 -9.11
N ALA A 114 13.51 31.02 -8.30
CA ALA A 114 13.98 31.23 -6.93
C ALA A 114 13.66 29.98 -6.07
N PRO A 115 14.57 29.55 -5.17
CA PRO A 115 14.26 28.53 -4.18
C PRO A 115 13.07 28.97 -3.32
N GLU A 116 12.10 28.08 -3.14
CA GLU A 116 10.98 28.27 -2.25
C GLU A 116 11.13 27.36 -1.04
N GLU A 117 11.00 27.91 0.14
CA GLU A 117 11.06 27.17 1.39
C GLU A 117 9.72 26.50 1.69
N ILE A 118 9.75 25.21 1.99
CA ILE A 118 8.60 24.41 2.38
C ILE A 118 8.94 23.76 3.71
N GLU A 119 8.24 24.18 4.77
CA GLU A 119 8.30 23.52 6.06
C GLU A 119 7.22 22.44 6.15
N ALA A 120 7.64 21.21 6.44
CA ALA A 120 6.75 20.08 6.72
C ALA A 120 7.30 19.26 7.88
N ASP A 121 6.46 18.94 8.87
CA ASP A 121 6.81 18.13 10.04
C ASP A 121 8.10 18.56 10.78
N GLY A 122 8.35 19.87 10.87
CA GLY A 122 9.55 20.44 11.51
C GLY A 122 10.84 20.25 10.71
N ARG A 123 10.73 19.91 9.42
CA ARG A 123 11.85 19.85 8.47
C ARG A 123 11.66 20.92 7.40
N THR A 124 12.71 21.69 7.17
CA THR A 124 12.79 22.65 6.06
C THR A 124 13.23 21.90 4.81
N THR A 125 12.50 22.04 3.71
CA THR A 125 12.88 21.55 2.39
C THR A 125 12.77 22.70 1.40
N TYR A 126 13.70 22.81 0.47
CA TYR A 126 13.65 23.79 -0.60
C TYR A 126 13.16 23.17 -1.89
N ARG A 127 12.17 23.82 -2.51
CA ARG A 127 11.69 23.52 -3.86
C ARG A 127 12.34 24.49 -4.82
N LEU A 128 13.07 23.98 -5.80
CA LEU A 128 13.64 24.78 -6.88
C LEU A 128 12.86 24.55 -8.18
N PRO A 129 12.06 25.52 -8.66
CA PRO A 129 11.42 25.42 -9.96
C PRO A 129 12.47 25.39 -11.06
N VAL A 130 12.31 24.50 -12.03
CA VAL A 130 13.17 24.42 -13.21
C VAL A 130 12.29 24.36 -14.45
N SER A 131 12.68 25.12 -15.47
CA SER A 131 12.08 25.04 -16.79
C SER A 131 13.17 24.92 -17.84
N PHE A 132 12.92 24.08 -18.83
CA PHE A 132 13.83 23.95 -19.96
C PHE A 132 13.07 23.63 -21.23
N THR A 133 13.68 23.96 -22.37
CA THR A 133 13.10 23.75 -23.70
C THR A 133 14.07 22.93 -24.53
N VAL A 134 13.60 21.80 -25.04
CA VAL A 134 14.35 20.93 -25.94
C VAL A 134 13.76 20.94 -27.34
N ARG A 135 14.61 20.74 -28.34
CA ARG A 135 14.23 20.67 -29.75
C ARG A 135 14.76 19.40 -30.39
N GLY A 136 13.89 18.69 -31.11
CA GLY A 136 14.27 17.52 -31.91
C GLY A 136 13.05 16.74 -32.36
N GLY A 137 13.27 15.59 -33.01
CA GLY A 137 12.17 14.71 -33.41
C GLY A 137 11.41 14.16 -32.19
N ILE A 138 10.10 13.98 -32.32
CA ILE A 138 9.24 13.57 -31.19
C ILE A 138 9.72 12.30 -30.49
N ASP A 139 10.19 11.30 -31.23
CA ASP A 139 10.72 10.04 -30.66
C ASP A 139 11.99 10.28 -29.84
N ARG A 140 12.87 11.18 -30.29
CA ARG A 140 14.11 11.53 -29.58
C ARG A 140 13.81 12.31 -28.29
N VAL A 141 12.84 13.22 -28.34
CA VAL A 141 12.37 13.95 -27.16
C VAL A 141 11.76 13.00 -26.13
N GLN A 142 10.97 12.01 -26.57
CA GLN A 142 10.43 10.98 -25.66
C GLN A 142 11.54 10.16 -25.02
N ASN A 143 12.52 9.68 -25.81
CA ASN A 143 13.66 8.93 -25.26
C ASN A 143 14.50 9.76 -24.27
N PHE A 144 14.67 11.06 -24.53
CA PHE A 144 15.31 11.97 -23.60
C PHE A 144 14.54 12.07 -22.27
N LEU A 145 13.22 12.22 -22.32
CA LEU A 145 12.39 12.28 -21.11
C LEU A 145 12.42 10.95 -20.34
N ASP A 146 12.35 9.82 -21.04
CA ASP A 146 12.46 8.49 -20.45
C ASP A 146 13.81 8.29 -19.75
N GLN A 147 14.92 8.71 -20.39
CA GLN A 147 16.25 8.61 -19.81
C GLN A 147 16.40 9.54 -18.60
N LEU A 148 15.83 10.75 -18.67
CA LEU A 148 15.82 11.70 -17.55
C LEU A 148 15.04 11.14 -16.34
N GLN A 149 13.93 10.44 -16.57
CA GLN A 149 13.14 9.81 -15.51
C GLN A 149 13.77 8.54 -14.95
N ARG A 150 14.45 7.74 -15.79
CA ARG A 150 15.12 6.49 -15.37
C ARG A 150 16.44 6.73 -14.68
N THR A 151 17.15 7.80 -15.04
CA THR A 151 18.44 8.11 -14.43
C THR A 151 18.15 8.90 -13.16
N GLU A 152 18.04 8.18 -12.05
CA GLU A 152 17.66 8.64 -10.70
C GLU A 152 18.60 9.71 -10.09
N ALA A 153 19.45 10.36 -10.90
CA ALA A 153 20.52 11.25 -10.45
C ALA A 153 20.02 12.46 -9.65
N ARG A 154 18.77 12.92 -9.85
CA ARG A 154 18.13 13.96 -9.01
C ARG A 154 16.60 13.76 -8.96
N ALA A 155 16.00 14.05 -7.81
CA ALA A 155 14.55 14.05 -7.61
C ALA A 155 13.88 15.25 -8.31
N MET A 156 13.80 15.22 -9.64
CA MET A 156 13.02 16.18 -10.42
C MET A 156 11.60 15.63 -10.64
N VAL A 157 10.62 16.43 -10.24
CA VAL A 157 9.20 16.16 -10.54
C VAL A 157 8.79 17.04 -11.72
N VAL A 158 8.39 16.43 -12.83
CA VAL A 158 7.81 17.16 -13.97
C VAL A 158 6.36 17.52 -13.65
N THR A 159 6.04 18.81 -13.68
CA THR A 159 4.69 19.34 -13.39
C THR A 159 3.93 19.74 -14.65
N GLY A 160 4.63 19.97 -15.75
CA GLY A 160 4.02 20.26 -17.04
C GLY A 160 4.98 20.00 -18.20
N ALA A 161 4.41 19.58 -19.32
CA ALA A 161 5.11 19.46 -20.59
C ALA A 161 4.19 19.98 -21.70
N GLU A 162 4.70 20.90 -22.50
CA GLU A 162 4.03 21.43 -23.69
C GLU A 162 4.88 21.09 -24.90
N VAL A 163 4.29 20.47 -25.92
CA VAL A 163 4.98 20.08 -27.14
C VAL A 163 4.29 20.76 -28.32
N LEU A 164 5.07 21.51 -29.10
CA LEU A 164 4.61 22.23 -30.27
C LEU A 164 5.47 21.85 -31.48
N PRO A 165 4.91 21.67 -32.67
CA PRO A 165 5.71 21.43 -33.86
C PRO A 165 6.49 22.71 -34.24
N LEU A 166 7.70 22.52 -34.77
CA LEU A 166 8.61 23.65 -35.04
C LEU A 166 8.12 24.54 -36.19
N ASP A 167 7.31 23.99 -37.10
CA ASP A 167 6.69 24.71 -38.21
C ASP A 167 5.53 25.62 -37.80
N GLY A 168 5.09 25.53 -36.53
CA GLY A 168 4.00 26.31 -35.98
C GLY A 168 2.60 25.85 -36.39
N GLN A 169 2.45 24.70 -37.05
CA GLN A 169 1.15 24.14 -37.39
C GLN A 169 0.49 23.47 -36.17
N GLN A 170 -0.57 24.08 -35.63
CA GLN A 170 -1.33 23.50 -34.51
C GLN A 170 -2.45 22.56 -35.01
N ASP A 171 -2.15 21.72 -36.00
CA ASP A 171 -3.09 20.74 -36.56
C ASP A 171 -3.05 19.40 -35.81
N GLY A 172 -2.21 19.30 -34.78
CA GLY A 172 -2.00 18.07 -34.01
C GLY A 172 -1.04 17.09 -34.69
N ASN A 173 -0.47 17.43 -35.85
CA ASN A 173 0.62 16.68 -36.45
C ASN A 173 1.94 17.05 -35.76
N LEU A 174 2.64 16.03 -35.28
CA LEU A 174 3.96 16.15 -34.66
C LEU A 174 5.06 15.51 -35.51
N GLU A 175 4.78 15.24 -36.79
CA GLU A 175 5.80 14.82 -37.75
C GLU A 175 6.87 15.90 -37.93
N GLY A 176 8.13 15.50 -37.80
CA GLY A 176 9.29 16.39 -37.90
C GLY A 176 9.84 16.81 -36.55
N ASP A 177 10.55 17.94 -36.53
CA ASP A 177 11.13 18.46 -35.30
C ASP A 177 10.06 19.20 -34.48
N VAL A 178 10.02 18.90 -33.19
CA VAL A 178 9.17 19.55 -32.21
C VAL A 178 10.00 20.37 -31.24
N VAL A 179 9.35 21.34 -30.61
CA VAL A 179 9.85 22.08 -29.46
C VAL A 179 9.04 21.63 -28.25
N ALA A 180 9.71 21.01 -27.28
CA ALA A 180 9.09 20.61 -26.03
C ALA A 180 9.58 21.53 -24.90
N SER A 181 8.64 22.21 -24.26
CA SER A 181 8.88 23.00 -23.04
C SER A 181 8.46 22.17 -21.84
N ILE A 182 9.40 21.89 -20.96
CA ILE A 182 9.20 21.08 -19.76
C ILE A 182 9.39 21.96 -18.54
N THR A 183 8.45 21.84 -17.62
CA THR A 183 8.43 22.56 -16.34
C THR A 183 8.37 21.54 -15.22
N GLY A 184 9.15 21.76 -14.17
CA GLY A 184 9.15 20.90 -13.01
C GLY A 184 9.78 21.56 -11.80
N ALA A 185 10.00 20.76 -10.76
CA ALA A 185 10.71 21.19 -9.57
C ALA A 185 11.70 20.13 -9.12
N ILE A 186 12.87 20.59 -8.69
CA ILE A 186 13.86 19.77 -7.99
C ILE A 186 13.68 20.04 -6.50
N TRP A 187 13.69 18.98 -5.71
CA TRP A 187 13.64 19.06 -4.26
C TRP A 187 15.06 19.00 -3.68
N VAL A 188 15.33 19.84 -2.70
CA VAL A 188 16.62 19.97 -2.01
C VAL A 188 16.35 20.02 -0.51
N THR A 189 16.98 19.16 0.27
CA THR A 189 16.93 19.24 1.73
C THR A 189 18.22 19.88 2.23
N PRO A 190 18.15 20.97 3.03
CA PRO A 190 19.33 21.46 3.75
C PRO A 190 19.81 20.36 4.70
N ASP A 191 21.14 20.17 4.78
CA ASP A 191 21.74 19.27 5.78
C ASP A 191 21.26 19.65 7.20
N ALA A 192 20.99 18.64 8.01
CA ALA A 192 20.63 18.78 9.42
C ALA A 192 21.80 19.32 10.27
#